data_AF-A0A3D5ZJJ8-F1
#
_entry.id   AF-A0A3D5ZJJ8-F1
#
_cell.length_a   1.000
_cell.length_b   1.000
_cell.length_c   1.000
_cell.angle_alpha   90.00
_cell.angle_beta   90.00
_cell.angle_gamma   90.00
#
_symmetry.space_group_name_H-M   'P 1'
#
loop_
_entity.id
_entity.type
_entity.pdbx_description
1 polymer ?
#
loop_
_entity_poly.entity_id
_entity_poly.type
_entity_poly.pdbx_seq_one_letter_code
_entity_poly.pdbx_strand_id
1 'polypeptide(L)'
;MSSIKLHPLDMLPEPGSRMAKIDAVQEARALGIEVRDGDREARLILVAHGDNIIGYVNRCPHARAPLDWVGGKFFDPSGAYLRCALHGALFRPDDGHCLSGPCAGDALWAFPVKVVGQYVVADKRDTS
;
A
#
# COMPACT_ATOMS: atom_id res chain seq x y z
N MET A 1 -20.39 -17.98 -16.30
CA MET A 1 -20.23 -16.61 -15.77
C MET A 1 -18.76 -16.39 -15.50
N SER A 2 -18.07 -15.68 -16.39
CA SER A 2 -16.64 -15.40 -16.23
C SER A 2 -16.47 -14.52 -14.99
N SER A 3 -15.88 -15.07 -13.92
CA SER A 3 -15.47 -14.24 -12.79
C SER A 3 -14.37 -13.33 -13.30
N ILE A 4 -14.71 -12.07 -13.55
CA ILE A 4 -13.73 -11.01 -13.81
C ILE A 4 -12.78 -11.05 -12.61
N LYS A 5 -11.54 -11.49 -12.84
CA LYS A 5 -10.49 -11.40 -11.83
C LYS A 5 -10.19 -9.91 -11.67
N LEU A 6 -10.75 -9.29 -10.64
CA LEU A 6 -10.45 -7.90 -10.31
C LEU A 6 -8.94 -7.74 -10.16
N HIS A 7 -8.37 -6.84 -10.95
CA HIS A 7 -6.97 -6.48 -10.83
C HIS A 7 -6.80 -5.65 -9.54
N PRO A 8 -5.67 -5.79 -8.80
CA PRO A 8 -5.44 -5.04 -7.55
C PRO A 8 -5.60 -3.53 -7.68
N LEU A 9 -5.42 -2.98 -8.89
CA LEU A 9 -5.55 -1.55 -9.17
C LEU A 9 -6.96 -1.13 -9.63
N ASP A 10 -7.92 -2.05 -9.74
CA ASP A 10 -9.31 -1.75 -10.16
C ASP A 10 -10.17 -1.20 -9.01
N MET A 11 -9.57 -1.05 -7.83
CA MET A 11 -10.21 -0.64 -6.58
C MET A 11 -9.44 0.49 -5.89
N LEU A 12 -8.68 1.28 -6.65
CA LEU A 12 -8.02 2.46 -6.12
C LEU A 12 -9.02 3.63 -6.01
N PRO A 13 -8.81 4.58 -5.09
CA PRO A 13 -9.59 5.80 -5.05
C PRO A 13 -9.50 6.57 -6.37
N GLU A 14 -10.59 7.25 -6.72
CA GLU A 14 -10.59 8.15 -7.88
C GLU A 14 -9.53 9.25 -7.72
N PRO A 15 -8.85 9.67 -8.81
CA PRO A 15 -7.87 10.75 -8.74
C PRO A 15 -8.46 12.02 -8.09
N GLY A 16 -7.72 12.58 -7.13
CA GLY A 16 -8.15 13.72 -6.31
C GLY A 16 -8.83 13.35 -5.00
N SER A 17 -9.16 12.07 -4.77
CA SER A 17 -9.72 11.59 -3.49
C SER A 17 -8.73 11.84 -2.36
N ARG A 18 -9.18 12.48 -1.27
CA ARG A 18 -8.39 12.66 -0.04
C ARG A 18 -8.34 11.34 0.71
N MET A 19 -7.13 10.85 0.98
CA MET A 19 -6.92 9.56 1.62
C MET A 19 -6.58 9.68 3.11
N ALA A 20 -5.64 10.57 3.45
CA ALA A 20 -5.21 10.80 4.83
C ALA A 20 -4.59 12.19 4.99
N LYS A 21 -4.45 12.67 6.24
CA LYS A 21 -3.58 13.81 6.55
C LYS A 21 -2.12 13.39 6.43
N ILE A 22 -1.26 14.27 5.91
CA ILE A 22 0.17 13.97 5.74
C ILE A 22 0.85 13.68 7.09
N ASP A 23 0.56 14.48 8.12
CA ASP A 23 1.17 14.31 9.45
C ASP A 23 0.86 12.93 10.04
N ALA A 24 -0.36 12.43 9.85
CA ALA A 24 -0.74 11.09 10.31
C ALA A 24 0.05 9.97 9.60
N VAL A 25 0.38 10.16 8.32
CA VAL A 25 1.22 9.20 7.57
C VAL A 25 2.67 9.29 8.04
N GLN A 26 3.18 10.50 8.27
CA GLN A 26 4.55 10.71 8.76
C GLN A 26 4.75 10.13 10.16
N GLU A 27 3.80 10.37 11.07
CA GLU A 27 3.81 9.83 12.44
C GLU A 27 3.77 8.30 12.44
N ALA A 28 2.88 7.70 11.64
CA ALA A 28 2.76 6.24 11.56
C ALA A 28 3.92 5.59 10.79
N ARG A 29 4.63 6.36 9.94
CA ARG A 29 5.57 5.92 8.88
C ARG A 29 4.96 5.03 7.80
N ALA A 30 3.98 4.20 8.13
CA ALA A 30 3.16 3.45 7.21
C ALA A 30 1.73 3.38 7.78
N LEU A 31 0.78 3.99 7.07
CA LEU A 31 -0.61 4.08 7.49
C LEU A 31 -1.47 3.21 6.58
N GLY A 32 -2.18 2.24 7.18
CA GLY A 32 -3.21 1.47 6.50
C GLY A 32 -4.48 2.30 6.31
N ILE A 33 -5.07 2.25 5.12
CA ILE A 33 -6.37 2.88 4.83
C ILE A 33 -7.29 1.87 4.14
N GLU A 34 -8.58 2.02 4.39
CA GLU A 34 -9.64 1.25 3.73
C GLU A 34 -10.48 2.16 2.85
N VAL A 35 -10.74 1.72 1.63
CA VAL A 35 -11.56 2.42 0.65
C VAL A 35 -12.74 1.52 0.33
N ARG A 36 -13.96 2.06 0.41
CA ARG A 36 -15.20 1.31 0.14
C ARG A 36 -15.97 1.95 -1.00
N ASP A 37 -16.47 1.12 -1.90
CA ASP A 37 -17.41 1.47 -2.97
C ASP A 37 -18.50 0.38 -3.04
N GLY A 38 -19.67 0.70 -2.48
CA GLY A 38 -20.72 -0.29 -2.22
C GLY A 38 -20.20 -1.44 -1.35
N ASP A 39 -20.35 -2.67 -1.86
CA ASP A 39 -19.87 -3.89 -1.19
C ASP A 39 -18.38 -4.20 -1.46
N ARG A 40 -17.68 -3.36 -2.25
CA ARG A 40 -16.27 -3.56 -2.60
C ARG A 40 -15.39 -2.81 -1.61
N GLU A 41 -14.36 -3.46 -1.10
CA GLU A 41 -13.34 -2.87 -0.22
C GLU A 41 -11.94 -3.03 -0.82
N ALA A 42 -11.14 -1.99 -0.71
CA ALA A 42 -9.70 -2.01 -0.97
C ALA A 42 -8.94 -1.67 0.30
N ARG A 43 -7.86 -2.40 0.57
CA ARG A 43 -6.90 -2.06 1.63
C ARG A 43 -5.64 -1.53 0.99
N LEU A 44 -5.21 -0.36 1.43
CA LEU A 44 -4.04 0.35 0.90
C LEU A 44 -3.10 0.72 2.06
N ILE A 45 -1.86 1.04 1.71
CA ILE A 45 -0.83 1.51 2.61
C ILE A 45 -0.29 2.82 2.05
N LEU A 46 -0.22 3.85 2.87
CA LEU A 46 0.54 5.07 2.60
C LEU A 46 1.83 5.01 3.39
N VAL A 47 2.97 4.99 2.71
CA VAL A 47 4.30 4.82 3.32
C VAL A 47 5.06 6.13 3.21
N ALA A 48 5.49 6.68 4.34
CA ALA A 48 6.41 7.80 4.38
C ALA A 48 7.85 7.30 4.14
N HIS A 49 8.50 7.86 3.13
CA HIS A 49 9.89 7.55 2.79
C HIS A 49 10.64 8.83 2.44
N GLY A 50 11.51 9.28 3.34
CA GLY A 50 12.10 10.62 3.26
C GLY A 50 10.98 11.68 3.29
N ASP A 51 11.02 12.61 2.35
CA ASP A 51 9.99 13.65 2.20
C ASP A 51 8.79 13.21 1.32
N ASN A 52 8.81 11.98 0.81
CA ASN A 52 7.80 11.46 -0.10
C ASN A 52 6.80 10.54 0.60
N ILE A 53 5.58 10.49 0.06
CA ILE A 53 4.58 9.47 0.41
C ILE A 53 4.38 8.55 -0.79
N ILE A 54 4.42 7.24 -0.54
CA ILE A 54 4.26 6.20 -1.56
C ILE A 54 3.01 5.38 -1.25
N GLY A 55 2.17 5.14 -2.26
CA GLY A 55 0.97 4.33 -2.14
C GLY A 55 1.22 2.88 -2.56
N TYR A 56 0.85 1.92 -1.73
CA TYR A 56 0.82 0.49 -2.09
C TYR A 56 -0.55 -0.14 -1.84
N VAL A 57 -0.95 -1.09 -2.68
CA VAL A 57 -2.05 -2.00 -2.34
C VAL A 57 -1.57 -2.91 -1.21
N ASN A 58 -2.35 -2.99 -0.13
CA ASN A 58 -2.04 -3.82 1.03
C ASN A 58 -2.32 -5.29 0.74
N ARG A 59 -1.49 -5.90 -0.11
CA ARG A 59 -1.67 -7.26 -0.62
C ARG A 59 -0.33 -7.87 -0.99
N CYS A 60 0.13 -8.81 -0.17
CA CYS A 60 1.36 -9.54 -0.41
C CYS A 60 1.25 -10.38 -1.70
N PRO A 61 2.21 -10.29 -2.65
CA PRO A 61 2.17 -11.06 -3.90
C PRO A 61 2.09 -12.58 -3.68
N HIS A 62 2.73 -13.08 -2.62
CA HIS A 62 2.76 -14.49 -2.25
C HIS A 62 1.36 -15.06 -1.95
N ALA A 63 0.72 -14.59 -0.88
CA ALA A 63 -0.51 -15.21 -0.36
C ALA A 63 -1.76 -14.36 -0.60
N ARG A 64 -1.62 -13.18 -1.22
CA ARG A 64 -2.70 -12.20 -1.44
C ARG A 64 -3.36 -11.70 -0.15
N ALA A 65 -2.74 -11.96 0.99
CA ALA A 65 -3.12 -11.46 2.30
C ALA A 65 -2.58 -10.04 2.50
N PRO A 66 -3.24 -9.21 3.31
CA PRO A 66 -2.68 -7.93 3.72
C PRO A 66 -1.41 -8.14 4.55
N LEU A 67 -0.50 -7.18 4.46
CA LEU A 67 0.80 -7.22 5.15
C LEU A 67 0.59 -7.11 6.66
N ASP A 68 -0.36 -6.33 7.11
CA ASP A 68 -0.63 -6.00 8.51
C ASP A 68 -1.73 -6.85 9.15
N TRP A 69 -1.85 -8.12 8.75
CA TRP A 69 -2.84 -9.05 9.32
C TRP A 69 -2.86 -9.06 10.87
N VAL A 70 -1.75 -8.66 11.51
CA VAL A 70 -1.59 -8.53 12.97
C VAL A 70 -1.68 -7.05 13.43
N GLY A 71 -2.67 -6.31 12.94
CA GLY A 71 -3.10 -5.04 13.54
C GLY A 71 -2.28 -3.80 13.16
N GLY A 72 -2.17 -3.50 11.87
CA GLY A 72 -1.69 -2.19 11.39
C GLY A 72 -0.17 -1.94 11.48
N LYS A 73 0.63 -2.96 11.84
CA LYS A 73 2.09 -2.86 11.86
C LYS A 73 2.66 -3.31 10.53
N PHE A 74 3.23 -2.37 9.78
CA PHE A 74 3.81 -2.66 8.47
C PHE A 74 5.32 -2.83 8.51
N PHE A 75 6.04 -2.11 9.36
CA PHE A 75 7.49 -2.24 9.43
C PHE A 75 7.93 -3.45 10.24
N ASP A 76 9.06 -4.04 9.83
CA ASP A 76 9.78 -5.04 10.62
C ASP A 76 10.34 -4.40 11.92
N PRO A 77 10.82 -5.20 12.89
CA PRO A 77 11.33 -4.68 14.16
C PRO A 77 12.49 -3.68 14.03
N SER A 78 13.29 -3.74 12.95
CA SER A 78 14.34 -2.76 12.70
C SER A 78 13.81 -1.43 12.17
N GLY A 79 12.59 -1.41 11.62
CA GLY A 79 12.00 -0.24 11.01
C GLY A 79 12.53 0.06 9.60
N ALA A 80 13.27 -0.87 8.98
CA ALA A 80 13.92 -0.67 7.68
C ALA A 80 13.07 -1.18 6.51
N TYR A 81 12.29 -2.25 6.74
CA TYR A 81 11.54 -2.93 5.69
C TYR A 81 10.06 -3.04 6.04
N LEU A 82 9.20 -3.00 5.03
CA LEU A 82 7.82 -3.44 5.20
C LEU A 82 7.82 -4.97 5.33
N ARG A 83 7.08 -5.53 6.28
CA ARG A 83 7.03 -6.96 6.57
C ARG A 83 5.61 -7.48 6.44
N CYS A 84 5.42 -8.51 5.62
CA CYS A 84 4.19 -9.29 5.65
C CYS A 84 4.14 -10.09 6.97
N ALA A 85 3.15 -9.81 7.82
CA ALA A 85 3.00 -10.41 9.13
C ALA A 85 2.71 -11.92 9.09
N LEU A 86 2.19 -12.43 7.97
CA LEU A 86 1.80 -13.84 7.84
C LEU A 86 3.01 -14.78 7.67
N HIS A 87 3.85 -14.52 6.65
CA HIS A 87 4.98 -15.39 6.29
C HIS A 87 6.34 -14.66 6.30
N GLY A 88 6.38 -13.41 6.75
CA GLY A 88 7.63 -12.68 6.99
C GLY A 88 8.33 -12.11 5.77
N ALA A 89 7.68 -12.05 4.60
CA ALA A 89 8.26 -11.42 3.41
C ALA A 89 8.65 -9.96 3.69
N LEU A 90 9.83 -9.54 3.24
CA LEU A 90 10.38 -8.20 3.49
C LEU A 90 10.43 -7.41 2.19
N PHE A 91 9.84 -6.21 2.20
CA PHE A 91 9.77 -5.31 1.05
C PHE A 91 10.49 -4.01 1.37
N ARG A 92 11.17 -3.46 0.37
CA ARG A 92 11.70 -2.11 0.46
C ARG A 92 10.57 -1.09 0.49
N PRO A 93 10.65 -0.05 1.33
CA PRO A 93 9.59 0.95 1.44
C PRO A 93 9.53 1.93 0.27
N ASP A 94 10.59 2.06 -0.53
CA ASP A 94 10.72 3.06 -1.60
C ASP A 94 10.22 2.57 -2.96
N ASP A 95 10.33 1.28 -3.26
CA ASP A 95 9.86 0.69 -4.52
C ASP A 95 8.94 -0.54 -4.34
N GLY A 96 8.77 -1.03 -3.10
CA GLY A 96 7.93 -2.17 -2.80
C GLY A 96 8.53 -3.50 -3.21
N HIS A 97 9.80 -3.54 -3.64
CA HIS A 97 10.48 -4.76 -4.07
C HIS A 97 10.71 -5.72 -2.91
N CYS A 98 10.36 -6.99 -3.11
CA CYS A 98 10.50 -8.05 -2.13
C CYS A 98 11.93 -8.60 -2.12
N LEU A 99 12.66 -8.33 -1.05
CA LEU A 99 14.05 -8.77 -0.87
C LEU A 99 14.17 -10.18 -0.29
N SER A 100 13.15 -10.63 0.45
CA SER A 100 13.21 -11.89 1.20
C SER A 100 11.83 -12.47 1.43
N GLY A 101 11.77 -13.79 1.56
CA GLY A 101 10.55 -14.57 1.79
C GLY A 101 10.00 -15.22 0.52
N PRO A 102 8.80 -15.82 0.59
CA PRO A 102 8.29 -16.68 -0.48
C PRO A 102 7.95 -15.98 -1.82
N CYS A 103 7.95 -14.64 -1.86
CA CYS A 103 7.77 -13.84 -3.09
C CYS A 103 9.00 -12.96 -3.38
N ALA A 104 10.19 -13.36 -2.95
CA ALA A 104 11.42 -12.62 -3.28
C ALA A 104 11.56 -12.45 -4.80
N GLY A 105 11.87 -11.24 -5.25
CA GLY A 105 11.89 -10.87 -6.67
C GLY A 105 10.61 -10.18 -7.17
N ASP A 106 9.47 -10.41 -6.53
CA ASP A 106 8.22 -9.69 -6.85
C ASP A 106 8.19 -8.30 -6.18
N ALA A 107 7.11 -7.55 -6.39
CA ALA A 107 6.89 -6.25 -5.75
C ALA A 107 5.44 -6.04 -5.31
N LEU A 108 5.23 -5.18 -4.32
CA LEU A 108 3.92 -4.63 -3.99
C LEU A 108 3.39 -3.81 -5.18
N TRP A 109 2.08 -3.87 -5.41
CA TRP A 109 1.45 -2.99 -6.40
C TRP A 109 1.45 -1.55 -5.90
N ALA A 110 2.30 -0.72 -6.48
CA ALA A 110 2.30 0.71 -6.22
C ALA A 110 1.14 1.42 -6.94
N PHE A 111 0.68 2.53 -6.37
CA PHE A 111 -0.23 3.46 -7.03
C PHE A 111 0.17 4.90 -6.74
N PRO A 112 -0.06 5.83 -7.70
CA PRO A 112 0.43 7.18 -7.57
C PRO A 112 -0.42 7.99 -6.60
N VAL A 113 0.27 8.78 -5.79
CA VAL A 113 -0.29 9.69 -4.80
C VAL A 113 0.48 11.00 -4.84
N LYS A 114 -0.14 12.08 -4.38
CA LYS A 114 0.53 13.36 -4.21
C LYS A 114 0.06 14.07 -2.94
N VAL A 115 0.84 15.02 -2.48
CA VAL A 115 0.49 15.88 -1.35
C VAL A 115 -0.17 17.16 -1.88
N VAL A 116 -1.36 17.48 -1.37
CA VAL A 116 -2.08 18.72 -1.67
C VAL A 116 -2.52 19.36 -0.35
N GLY A 117 -1.87 20.47 0.01
CA GLY A 117 -2.04 21.08 1.33
C GLY A 117 -1.64 20.09 2.42
N GLN A 118 -2.54 19.80 3.35
CA GLN A 118 -2.32 18.87 4.47
C GLN A 118 -2.74 17.43 4.17
N TYR A 119 -3.11 17.11 2.93
CA TYR A 119 -3.67 15.82 2.57
C TYR A 119 -2.81 15.07 1.56
N VAL A 120 -2.70 13.77 1.76
CA VAL A 120 -2.31 12.82 0.71
C VAL A 120 -3.56 12.55 -0.13
N VAL A 121 -3.45 12.75 -1.44
CA VAL A 121 -4.53 12.52 -2.41
C VAL A 121 -4.11 11.49 -3.45
N ALA A 122 -5.06 10.67 -3.89
CA ALA A 122 -4.82 9.74 -5.00
C ALA A 122 -4.52 10.53 -6.28
N ASP A 123 -3.54 10.09 -7.06
CA ASP A 123 -3.19 10.74 -8.34
C ASP A 123 -3.57 9.87 -9.53
N LYS A 124 -3.50 10.46 -10.73
CA LYS A 124 -3.77 9.75 -11.98
C LYS A 124 -2.73 8.66 -12.18
N ARG A 125 -3.17 7.46 -12.56
CA ARG A 125 -2.28 6.42 -13.08
C ARG A 125 -1.70 6.89 -14.40
N ASP A 126 -0.38 6.91 -14.52
CA ASP A 126 0.29 7.07 -15.80
C ASP A 126 0.02 5.81 -16.63
N THR A 127 -1.00 5.86 -17.48
CA THR A 127 -1.29 4.85 -18.48
C THR A 127 -0.54 5.24 -19.76
N SER A 128 0.77 5.02 -19.78
CA SER A 128 1.53 5.00 -21.04
C SER A 128 1.47 3.60 -21.66
#